data_AF-A0A843EUA6-F1
#
_entry.id   AF-A0A843EUA6-F1
#
_cell.length_a   1.000
_cell.length_b   1.000
_cell.length_c   1.000
_cell.angle_alpha   90.00
_cell.angle_beta   90.00
_cell.angle_gamma   90.00
#
_symmetry.space_group_name_H-M   'P 1'
#
loop_
_entity.id
_entity.type
_entity.pdbx_description
1 polymer ?
#
loop_
_entity_poly.entity_id
_entity_poly.type
_entity_poly.pdbx_seq_one_letter_code
_entity_poly.pdbx_strand_id
1 'polypeptide(L)'
;MVVSPVLVIKTDDSHVGVRARFYDDFAEHNIVLNSVITYWWANNLPPALKFLELFDSVIKRTINEIMPHKTLDLKYEVNANQTLENASEIEIKLLSVVADNVGFKIDGGSFSLSGIRKVEDDFEEKEFNATFEQSIDTPDIVLKKYNEMKNK
;
A
#
# COMPACT_ATOMS: atom_id res chain seq x y z
N MET A 1 -21.91 17.42 10.46
CA MET A 1 -21.49 16.01 10.31
C MET A 1 -19.98 15.97 10.45
N VAL A 2 -19.42 15.10 11.28
CA VAL A 2 -17.99 14.80 11.22
C VAL A 2 -17.79 13.95 9.97
N VAL A 3 -17.14 14.50 8.96
CA VAL A 3 -16.83 13.75 7.73
C VAL A 3 -15.56 12.98 8.01
N SER A 4 -15.66 11.65 8.11
CA SER A 4 -14.48 10.79 8.22
C SER A 4 -13.79 10.67 6.86
N PRO A 5 -12.45 10.77 6.80
CA PRO A 5 -11.74 10.53 5.56
C PRO A 5 -11.89 9.07 5.12
N VAL A 6 -11.83 8.84 3.82
CA VAL A 6 -12.01 7.52 3.21
C VAL A 6 -10.78 7.18 2.39
N LEU A 7 -10.21 5.99 2.60
CA LEU A 7 -9.19 5.39 1.75
C LEU A 7 -9.84 4.29 0.92
N VAL A 8 -9.79 4.44 -0.39
CA VAL A 8 -10.32 3.48 -1.36
C VAL A 8 -9.15 2.78 -2.04
N ILE A 9 -9.13 1.45 -1.94
CA ILE A 9 -8.22 0.60 -2.71
C ILE A 9 -9.02 0.01 -3.88
N LYS A 10 -8.47 0.12 -5.08
CA LYS A 10 -9.04 -0.44 -6.30
C LYS A 10 -8.00 -1.31 -6.96
N THR A 11 -8.41 -2.48 -7.43
CA THR A 11 -7.51 -3.40 -8.11
C THR A 11 -8.09 -3.85 -9.43
N ASP A 12 -7.22 -3.98 -10.41
CA ASP A 12 -7.43 -4.69 -11.65
C ASP A 12 -6.17 -5.54 -11.95
N ASP A 13 -6.20 -6.35 -13.01
CA ASP A 13 -5.11 -7.27 -13.36
C ASP A 13 -3.76 -6.55 -13.63
N SER A 14 -3.79 -5.23 -13.83
CA SER A 14 -2.64 -4.42 -14.25
C SER A 14 -2.25 -3.33 -13.25
N HIS A 15 -3.16 -2.93 -12.36
CA HIS A 15 -2.99 -1.80 -11.46
C HIS A 15 -3.55 -2.04 -10.07
N VAL A 16 -2.88 -1.44 -9.08
CA VAL A 16 -3.43 -1.20 -7.75
C VAL A 16 -3.53 0.30 -7.53
N GLY A 17 -4.76 0.81 -7.52
CA GLY A 17 -5.09 2.21 -7.27
C GLY A 17 -5.37 2.47 -5.80
N VAL A 18 -4.74 3.51 -5.27
CA VAL A 18 -4.96 4.00 -3.91
C VAL A 18 -5.51 5.41 -4.01
N ARG A 19 -6.72 5.63 -3.50
CA ARG A 19 -7.39 6.92 -3.51
C ARG A 19 -7.79 7.34 -2.11
N ALA A 20 -7.33 8.49 -1.66
CA ALA A 20 -7.77 9.08 -0.40
C ALA A 20 -8.76 10.24 -0.69
N ARG A 21 -9.80 10.36 0.13
CA ARG A 21 -10.79 11.45 0.04
C ARG A 21 -11.05 12.05 1.41
N PHE A 22 -11.12 13.37 1.48
CA PHE A 22 -11.48 14.09 2.70
C PHE A 22 -12.19 15.38 2.33
N TYR A 23 -13.45 15.53 2.78
CA TYR A 23 -14.36 16.59 2.30
C TYR A 23 -14.46 16.59 0.76
N ASP A 24 -14.15 17.72 0.12
CA ASP A 24 -14.20 17.90 -1.33
C ASP A 24 -12.85 17.59 -2.02
N ASP A 25 -11.80 17.30 -1.25
CA ASP A 25 -10.47 16.98 -1.75
C ASP A 25 -10.27 15.47 -1.95
N PHE A 26 -9.52 15.13 -3.00
CA PHE A 26 -9.06 13.76 -3.21
C PHE A 26 -7.66 13.72 -3.84
N ALA A 27 -6.94 12.64 -3.58
CA ALA A 27 -5.71 12.27 -4.27
C ALA A 27 -5.78 10.81 -4.68
N GLU A 28 -5.15 10.46 -5.80
CA GLU A 28 -5.12 9.09 -6.33
C GLU A 28 -3.77 8.76 -6.93
N HIS A 29 -3.22 7.61 -6.55
CA HIS A 29 -1.98 7.08 -7.10
C HIS A 29 -2.17 5.62 -7.49
N ASN A 30 -1.63 5.26 -8.65
CA ASN A 30 -1.72 3.92 -9.19
C ASN A 30 -0.33 3.26 -9.22
N ILE A 31 -0.27 2.02 -8.77
CA ILE A 31 0.87 1.12 -8.95
C ILE A 31 0.63 0.35 -10.24
N VAL A 32 1.51 0.51 -11.23
CA VAL A 32 1.47 -0.28 -12.48
C VAL A 32 2.22 -1.59 -12.26
N LEU A 33 1.49 -2.69 -12.08
CA LEU A 33 2.03 -3.97 -11.62
C LEU A 33 3.11 -4.51 -12.57
N ASN A 34 2.84 -4.54 -13.87
CA ASN A 34 3.79 -5.06 -14.87
C ASN A 34 5.14 -4.33 -14.83
N SER A 35 5.13 -3.00 -14.66
CA SER A 35 6.36 -2.20 -14.63
C SER A 35 7.19 -2.50 -13.39
N VAL A 36 6.56 -2.55 -12.22
CA VAL A 36 7.28 -2.77 -10.95
C VAL A 36 7.74 -4.22 -10.80
N ILE A 37 6.91 -5.20 -11.19
CA ILE A 37 7.27 -6.62 -11.17
C ILE A 37 8.44 -6.91 -12.09
N THR A 38 8.40 -6.41 -13.33
CA THR A 38 9.51 -6.57 -14.29
C THR A 38 10.81 -5.99 -13.73
N TYR A 39 10.74 -4.81 -13.09
CA TYR A 39 11.89 -4.20 -12.44
C TYR A 39 12.43 -5.08 -11.30
N TRP A 40 11.58 -5.61 -10.43
CA TRP A 40 12.03 -6.48 -9.34
C TRP A 40 12.68 -7.76 -9.85
N TRP A 41 12.12 -8.40 -10.89
CA TRP A 41 12.73 -9.56 -11.52
C TRP A 41 14.09 -9.24 -12.13
N ALA A 42 14.22 -8.13 -12.85
CA ALA A 42 15.47 -7.71 -13.48
C ALA A 42 16.60 -7.47 -12.45
N ASN A 43 16.23 -7.16 -11.20
CA ASN A 43 17.17 -6.88 -10.12
C ASN A 43 17.24 -8.00 -9.06
N ASN A 44 16.63 -9.16 -9.33
CA ASN A 44 16.57 -10.29 -8.41
C ASN A 44 16.04 -9.92 -7.00
N LEU A 45 15.01 -9.07 -6.96
CA LEU A 45 14.37 -8.60 -5.73
C LEU A 45 13.13 -9.44 -5.40
N PRO A 46 12.82 -9.69 -4.12
CA PRO A 46 11.64 -10.44 -3.69
C PRO A 46 10.35 -9.65 -3.98
N PRO A 47 9.51 -10.06 -4.97
CA PRO A 47 8.41 -9.23 -5.45
C PRO A 47 7.34 -8.94 -4.39
N ALA A 48 6.99 -9.92 -3.56
CA ALA A 48 5.97 -9.74 -2.52
C ALA A 48 6.41 -8.72 -1.47
N LEU A 49 7.63 -8.84 -0.93
CA LEU A 49 8.18 -7.86 0.01
C LEU A 49 8.25 -6.46 -0.61
N LYS A 50 8.74 -6.35 -1.84
CA LYS A 50 8.85 -5.05 -2.53
C LYS A 50 7.50 -4.44 -2.87
N PHE A 51 6.49 -5.25 -3.12
CA PHE A 51 5.12 -4.77 -3.28
C PHE A 51 4.60 -4.16 -1.98
N LEU A 52 4.77 -4.83 -0.83
CA LEU A 52 4.33 -4.29 0.46
C LEU A 52 4.99 -2.95 0.78
N GLU A 53 6.33 -2.85 0.62
CA GLU A 53 7.07 -1.59 0.80
C GLU A 53 6.53 -0.46 -0.11
N LEU A 54 6.26 -0.78 -1.38
CA LEU A 54 5.72 0.18 -2.33
C LEU A 54 4.28 0.59 -1.97
N PHE A 55 3.45 -0.37 -1.57
CA PHE A 55 2.08 -0.15 -1.18
C PHE A 55 1.98 0.80 0.01
N ASP A 56 2.79 0.58 1.05
CA ASP A 56 2.89 1.44 2.23
C ASP A 56 3.29 2.88 1.84
N SER A 57 4.29 3.01 0.97
CA SER A 57 4.75 4.29 0.44
C SER A 57 3.67 5.04 -0.36
N VAL A 58 2.91 4.31 -1.19
CA VAL A 58 1.84 4.87 -2.02
C VAL A 58 0.65 5.31 -1.17
N ILE A 59 0.25 4.54 -0.16
CA ILE A 59 -0.78 4.97 0.81
C ILE A 59 -0.33 6.25 1.48
N LYS A 60 0.90 6.28 2.01
CA LYS A 60 1.44 7.46 2.69
C LYS A 60 1.45 8.69 1.83
N ARG A 61 1.94 8.57 0.59
CA ARG A 61 1.95 9.68 -0.37
C ARG A 61 0.54 10.18 -0.64
N THR A 62 -0.39 9.28 -0.94
CA THR A 62 -1.78 9.62 -1.27
C THR A 62 -2.46 10.37 -0.13
N ILE A 63 -2.26 9.92 1.11
CA ILE A 63 -2.84 10.58 2.27
C ILE A 63 -2.17 11.95 2.50
N ASN A 64 -0.85 12.06 2.36
CA ASN A 64 -0.14 13.33 2.58
C ASN A 64 -0.59 14.45 1.63
N GLU A 65 -1.03 14.14 0.41
CA GLU A 65 -1.52 15.14 -0.54
C GLU A 65 -2.84 15.78 -0.10
N ILE A 66 -3.72 15.04 0.57
CA ILE A 66 -4.99 15.59 1.09
C ILE A 66 -4.91 16.03 2.56
N MET A 67 -4.08 15.34 3.33
CA MET A 67 -3.92 15.50 4.76
C MET A 67 -2.45 15.25 5.10
N PRO A 68 -1.62 16.31 4.99
CA PRO A 68 -0.22 16.24 5.42
C PRO A 68 -0.16 15.80 6.88
N HIS A 69 0.62 14.76 7.18
CA HIS A 69 0.66 14.16 8.50
C HIS A 69 2.08 13.79 8.93
N LYS A 70 2.32 13.80 10.24
CA LYS A 70 3.61 13.43 10.82
C LYS A 70 3.78 11.92 10.92
N THR A 71 2.75 11.20 11.36
CA THR A 71 2.79 9.74 11.55
C THR A 71 1.66 9.07 10.76
N LEU A 72 1.97 7.91 10.19
CA LEU A 72 1.00 7.04 9.54
C LEU A 72 1.09 5.64 10.11
N ASP A 73 0.03 5.18 10.75
CA ASP A 73 -0.08 3.84 11.29
C ASP A 73 -0.95 2.98 10.36
N LEU A 74 -0.35 1.91 9.84
CA LEU A 74 -0.98 0.95 8.95
C LEU A 74 -1.04 -0.41 9.64
N LYS A 75 -2.19 -1.08 9.51
CA LYS A 75 -2.36 -2.46 9.94
C LYS A 75 -2.98 -3.28 8.82
N TYR A 76 -2.33 -4.36 8.42
CA TYR A 76 -2.84 -5.26 7.38
C TYR A 76 -2.43 -6.71 7.62
N GLU A 77 -3.29 -7.63 7.18
CA GLU A 77 -3.00 -9.06 7.10
C GLU A 77 -2.46 -9.39 5.70
N VAL A 78 -1.47 -10.28 5.64
CA VAL A 78 -0.95 -10.82 4.38
C VAL A 78 -1.02 -12.34 4.44
N ASN A 79 -1.69 -12.94 3.46
CA ASN A 79 -1.58 -14.35 3.15
C ASN A 79 -0.69 -14.51 1.92
N ALA A 80 0.12 -15.56 1.88
CA ALA A 80 0.95 -15.88 0.71
C ALA A 80 1.06 -17.39 0.53
N ASN A 81 1.26 -17.80 -0.73
CA ASN A 81 1.42 -19.21 -1.08
C ASN A 81 2.82 -19.77 -0.75
N GLN A 82 3.73 -18.91 -0.28
CA GLN A 82 5.05 -19.24 0.25
C GLN A 82 5.51 -18.09 1.17
N THR A 83 6.72 -18.14 1.74
CA THR A 83 7.37 -17.01 2.41
C THR A 83 7.38 -15.78 1.51
N LEU A 84 7.31 -14.58 2.09
CA LEU A 84 7.30 -13.33 1.31
C LEU A 84 8.55 -13.12 0.43
N GLU A 85 9.66 -13.77 0.74
CA GLU A 85 10.84 -13.76 -0.11
C GLU A 85 10.61 -14.52 -1.42
N ASN A 86 9.77 -15.55 -1.38
CA ASN A 86 9.60 -16.50 -2.46
C ASN A 86 8.20 -16.60 -3.06
N ALA A 87 7.22 -15.91 -2.48
CA ALA A 87 5.82 -15.96 -2.87
C ALA A 87 5.59 -15.54 -4.32
N SER A 88 4.73 -16.31 -5.01
CA SER A 88 4.21 -15.98 -6.34
C SER A 88 2.80 -15.41 -6.28
N GLU A 89 2.12 -15.59 -5.14
CA GLU A 89 0.80 -15.05 -4.89
C GLU A 89 0.73 -14.49 -3.46
N ILE A 90 0.13 -13.32 -3.34
CA ILE A 90 -0.17 -12.69 -2.05
C ILE A 90 -1.60 -12.18 -2.02
N GLU A 91 -2.25 -12.30 -0.88
CA GLU A 91 -3.51 -11.67 -0.55
C GLU A 91 -3.27 -10.67 0.59
N ILE A 92 -3.74 -9.45 0.42
CA ILE A 92 -3.57 -8.37 1.38
C ILE A 92 -4.94 -7.93 1.85
N LYS A 93 -5.08 -7.73 3.16
CA LYS A 93 -6.28 -7.19 3.78
C LYS A 93 -5.92 -6.08 4.74
N LEU A 94 -6.16 -4.85 4.30
CA LEU A 94 -5.97 -3.62 5.06
C LEU A 94 -7.04 -3.51 6.14
N LEU A 95 -6.60 -3.52 7.40
CA LEU A 95 -7.46 -3.54 8.58
C LEU A 95 -7.65 -2.15 9.18
N SER A 96 -6.59 -1.35 9.24
CA SER A 96 -6.62 -0.01 9.84
C SER A 96 -5.62 0.92 9.18
N VAL A 97 -6.02 2.18 9.03
CA VAL A 97 -5.18 3.27 8.56
C VAL A 97 -5.48 4.50 9.42
N VAL A 98 -4.45 5.01 10.10
CA VAL A 98 -4.56 6.17 11.00
C VAL A 98 -3.44 7.16 10.69
N ALA A 99 -3.77 8.42 10.43
CA ALA A 99 -2.79 9.49 10.20
C ALA A 99 -2.95 10.58 11.26
N ASP A 100 -1.91 10.87 12.04
CA ASP A 100 -1.94 11.83 13.16
C ASP A 100 -3.19 11.71 14.06
N ASN A 101 -3.57 10.47 14.42
CA ASN A 101 -4.77 10.10 15.19
C ASN A 101 -6.12 10.20 14.46
N VAL A 102 -6.13 10.48 13.16
CA VAL A 102 -7.34 10.46 12.33
C VAL A 102 -7.46 9.12 11.63
N GLY A 103 -8.47 8.34 11.99
CA GLY A 103 -8.78 7.06 11.37
C GLY A 103 -9.49 7.22 10.02
N PHE A 104 -9.04 6.45 9.02
CA PHE A 104 -9.64 6.38 7.70
C PHE A 104 -10.65 5.23 7.63
N LYS A 105 -11.80 5.48 7.02
CA LYS A 105 -12.68 4.41 6.58
C LYS A 105 -12.04 3.74 5.36
N ILE A 106 -11.91 2.42 5.39
CA ILE A 106 -11.33 1.66 4.28
C ILE A 106 -12.46 1.14 3.38
N ASP A 107 -12.31 1.35 2.08
CA ASP A 107 -13.19 0.82 1.02
C ASP A 107 -12.33 0.01 0.03
N GLY A 108 -12.75 -1.21 -0.30
CA GLY A 108 -11.96 -2.13 -1.14
C GLY A 108 -10.66 -2.64 -0.51
N GLY A 109 -10.53 -2.62 0.81
CA GLY A 109 -9.27 -2.92 1.53
C GLY A 109 -8.72 -4.34 1.40
N SER A 110 -9.33 -5.24 0.64
CA SER A 110 -8.87 -6.62 0.45
C SER A 110 -8.71 -6.93 -1.04
N PHE A 111 -7.53 -7.44 -1.41
CA PHE A 111 -7.21 -7.80 -2.79
C PHE A 111 -6.10 -8.84 -2.83
N SER A 112 -5.98 -9.55 -3.95
CA SER A 112 -4.91 -10.50 -4.22
C SER A 112 -4.12 -10.13 -5.46
N LEU A 113 -2.85 -10.54 -5.47
CA LEU A 113 -1.93 -10.42 -6.59
C LEU A 113 -1.36 -11.80 -6.88
N SER A 114 -1.53 -12.27 -8.11
CA SER A 114 -1.01 -13.54 -8.59
C SER A 114 0.02 -13.35 -9.69
N GLY A 115 0.95 -14.30 -9.84
CA GLY A 115 1.97 -14.25 -10.88
C GLY A 115 3.03 -13.16 -10.64
N ILE A 116 3.21 -12.73 -9.39
CA ILE A 116 4.23 -11.71 -9.03
C ILE A 116 5.66 -12.26 -9.12
N ARG A 117 5.83 -13.60 -9.14
CA ARG A 117 7.11 -14.28 -9.33
C ARG A 117 6.98 -15.32 -10.44
N LYS A 118 8.07 -15.57 -11.16
CA LYS A 118 8.19 -16.78 -11.98
C LYS A 118 8.28 -17.98 -11.05
N VAL A 119 7.34 -18.92 -11.22
CA VAL A 119 7.33 -20.19 -10.51
C VAL A 119 8.29 -21.12 -11.23
N GLU A 120 9.28 -21.63 -10.50
CA GLU A 120 10.22 -22.65 -10.98
C GLU A 120 9.64 -24.05 -10.74
N ASP A 121 10.15 -25.06 -11.45
CA ASP A 121 9.61 -26.43 -11.39
C ASP A 121 9.72 -27.08 -10.00
N ASP A 122 10.57 -26.54 -9.12
CA ASP A 122 10.80 -26.96 -7.73
C ASP A 122 10.03 -26.12 -6.70
N PHE A 123 9.06 -25.32 -7.13
CA PHE A 123 8.26 -24.52 -6.20
C PHE A 123 7.42 -25.40 -5.27
N GLU A 124 7.78 -25.39 -3.99
CA GLU A 124 6.98 -25.99 -2.93
C GLU A 124 6.08 -24.93 -2.30
N GLU A 125 4.77 -25.19 -2.26
CA GLU A 125 3.82 -24.34 -1.54
C GLU A 125 4.03 -24.42 -0.04
N LYS A 126 3.89 -23.27 0.64
CA LYS A 126 3.86 -23.19 2.10
C LYS A 126 2.99 -22.01 2.49
N GLU A 127 1.87 -22.30 3.11
CA GLU A 127 1.00 -21.24 3.61
C GLU A 127 1.75 -20.32 4.57
N PHE A 128 1.77 -19.05 4.22
CA PHE A 128 2.29 -17.98 5.05
C PHE A 128 1.15 -17.03 5.39
N ASN A 129 0.97 -16.75 6.68
CA ASN A 129 0.07 -15.73 7.18
C ASN A 129 0.84 -14.86 8.17
N ALA A 130 0.75 -13.55 8.01
CA ALA A 130 1.27 -12.61 8.98
C ALA A 130 0.40 -11.35 9.06
N THR A 131 0.34 -10.78 10.26
CA THR A 131 -0.21 -9.44 10.49
C THR A 131 0.94 -8.45 10.62
N PHE A 132 0.87 -7.37 9.85
CA PHE A 132 1.83 -6.28 9.89
C PHE A 132 1.20 -5.07 10.56
N GLU A 133 1.94 -4.49 11.50
CA GLU A 133 1.66 -3.19 12.10
C GLU A 133 2.86 -2.30 11.83
N GLN A 134 2.66 -1.27 11.02
CA GLN A 134 3.71 -0.33 10.64
C GLN A 134 3.35 1.08 11.10
N SER A 135 4.35 1.82 11.56
CA SER A 135 4.25 3.25 11.84
C SER A 135 5.31 3.98 11.01
N ILE A 136 4.91 4.92 10.17
CA ILE A 136 5.77 5.53 9.15
C ILE A 136 5.84 7.05 9.35
N ASP A 137 6.99 7.54 9.82
CA ASP A 137 7.21 8.97 10.09
C ASP A 137 7.51 9.79 8.83
N THR A 138 6.85 10.95 8.71
CA THR A 138 7.14 11.95 7.68
C THR A 138 8.22 12.92 8.19
N PRO A 139 9.35 13.06 7.48
CA PRO A 139 10.37 14.05 7.84
C PRO A 139 9.83 15.48 7.76
N ASP A 140 10.27 16.37 8.65
CA ASP A 140 9.72 17.74 8.75
C ASP A 140 9.85 18.54 7.45
N ILE A 141 10.94 18.34 6.72
CA ILE A 141 11.18 18.99 5.42
C ILE A 141 10.11 18.56 4.40
N VAL A 142 9.71 17.29 4.43
CA VAL A 142 8.70 16.73 3.53
C VAL A 142 7.31 17.21 3.96
N LEU A 143 7.01 17.18 5.26
CA LEU A 143 5.76 17.66 5.82
C LEU A 143 5.52 19.15 5.51
N LYS A 144 6.56 19.97 5.63
CA LYS A 144 6.50 21.39 5.26
C LYS A 144 6.11 21.58 3.78
N LYS A 145 6.68 20.81 2.87
CA LYS A 145 6.36 20.88 1.43
C LYS A 145 4.89 20.54 1.16
N TYR A 146 4.36 19.47 1.77
CA TYR A 146 2.95 19.12 1.59
C TYR A 146 2.00 20.19 2.14
N ASN A 147 2.33 20.78 3.30
CA ASN A 147 1.57 21.90 3.84
C ASN A 147 1.61 23.15 2.94
N GLU A 148 2.75 23.46 2.32
CA GLU A 148 2.86 24.56 1.35
C GLU A 148 2.06 24.31 0.07
N MET A 149 1.94 23.05 -0.38
CA MET A 149 1.15 22.68 -1.55
C MET A 149 -0.35 22.79 -1.32
N LYS A 150 -0.83 22.45 -0.11
CA LYS A 150 -2.25 22.51 0.24
C LYS A 150 -2.79 23.94 0.41
N ASN A 151 -1.92 24.89 0.80
CA ASN A 151 -2.30 26.27 1.05
C ASN A 151 -2.20 27.17 -0.20
N LYS A 152 -1.99 26.60 -1.39
CA LYS A 152 -1.97 27.30 -2.68
C LYS A 152 -3.29 27.12 -3.41
#